data_AF-A0AAU6NXU0-F1
#
_entry.id   AF-A0AAU6NXU0-F1
#
_cell.length_a   1.000
_cell.length_b   1.000
_cell.length_c   1.000
_cell.angle_alpha   90.00
_cell.angle_beta   90.00
_cell.angle_gamma   90.00
#
_symmetry.space_group_name_H-M   'P 1'
#
loop_
_entity.id
_entity.type
_entity.pdbx_description
1 polymer ?
#
loop_
_entity_poly.entity_id
_entity_poly.type
_entity_poly.pdbx_seq_one_letter_code
_entity_poly.pdbx_strand_id
1 'polypeptide(L)'
;MNLMTIIIIGIILLGLIAFFATKVENKTTNFQSVKIPLDILEKEFGKVEINGGTLRFWGNWFGKPMDNYHEIKNVEFDKTNNILILTLDDGEKITMWNPSGLEIGQKELQIKKADKILFEWHLYGENKTGENLRFESYKNNGISIEFATDFMPEKRNVECHKSEPALSIIGY
;
A
#
# COMPACT_ATOMS: atom_id res chain seq x y z
N MET A 1 15.37 7.69 -24.78
CA MET A 1 15.03 8.39 -23.52
C MET A 1 15.12 9.88 -23.79
N ASN A 2 14.04 10.65 -23.62
CA ASN A 2 14.06 12.07 -23.99
C ASN A 2 14.74 12.91 -22.89
N LEU A 3 15.28 14.07 -23.25
CA LEU A 3 15.99 14.96 -22.33
C LEU A 3 15.14 15.38 -21.12
N MET A 4 13.82 15.53 -21.32
CA MET A 4 12.86 15.86 -20.27
C MET A 4 12.71 14.73 -19.24
N THR A 5 12.73 13.47 -19.67
CA THR A 5 12.70 12.30 -18.79
C THR A 5 13.96 12.22 -17.92
N ILE A 6 15.12 12.55 -18.48
CA ILE A 6 16.41 12.57 -17.76
C ILE A 6 16.42 13.67 -16.70
N ILE A 7 15.89 14.86 -17.04
CA ILE A 7 15.80 15.99 -16.11
C ILE A 7 14.84 15.67 -14.95
N ILE A 8 13.68 15.08 -15.23
CA ILE A 8 12.71 14.71 -14.19
C ILE A 8 13.29 13.64 -13.25
N ILE A 9 13.92 12.60 -13.79
CA ILE A 9 14.58 11.57 -12.98
C ILE A 9 15.71 12.18 -12.15
N GLY A 10 16.52 13.06 -12.74
CA GLY A 10 17.61 13.75 -12.04
C GLY A 10 17.12 14.61 -10.88
N ILE A 11 16.03 15.36 -11.05
CA ILE A 11 15.43 16.19 -9.99
C ILE A 11 14.86 15.31 -8.87
N ILE A 12 14.20 14.19 -9.20
CA ILE A 12 13.67 13.26 -8.22
C ILE A 12 14.80 12.56 -7.45
N LEU A 13 15.87 12.15 -8.13
CA LEU A 13 17.03 11.52 -7.50
C LEU A 13 17.77 12.50 -6.57
N LEU A 14 17.94 13.75 -7.00
CA LEU A 14 18.53 14.82 -6.18
C LEU A 14 17.65 15.15 -4.97
N GLY A 15 16.32 15.15 -5.13
CA GLY A 15 15.37 15.30 -4.04
C GLY A 15 15.45 14.14 -3.03
N LEU A 16 15.58 12.90 -3.51
CA LEU A 16 15.77 11.71 -2.67
C LEU A 16 17.13 11.75 -1.94
N ILE A 17 18.22 12.13 -2.60
CA ILE A 17 19.54 12.25 -1.97
C ILE A 17 19.55 13.35 -0.91
N ALA A 18 18.96 14.52 -1.18
CA ALA A 18 18.82 15.59 -0.20
C ALA A 18 17.92 15.16 0.98
N PHE A 19 16.86 14.41 0.71
CA PHE A 19 15.97 13.81 1.72
C PHE A 19 16.71 12.86 2.67
N PHE A 20 17.61 12.02 2.16
CA PHE A 20 18.44 11.16 3.01
C PHE A 20 19.57 11.92 3.73
N ALA A 21 20.13 12.98 3.13
CA ALA A 21 21.12 13.81 3.81
C ALA A 21 20.53 14.55 5.02
N THR A 22 19.27 14.98 4.94
CA THR A 22 18.55 15.58 6.09
C THR A 22 18.18 14.58 7.19
N LYS A 23 18.25 13.25 6.93
CA LYS A 23 17.99 12.19 7.91
C LYS A 23 19.04 12.13 9.03
N VAL A 24 20.24 12.68 8.80
CA VAL A 24 21.37 12.64 9.74
C VAL A 24 21.32 13.79 10.76
N GLU A 25 20.64 14.90 10.44
CA GLU A 25 20.53 16.07 11.31
C GLU A 25 19.08 16.57 11.37
N ASN A 26 18.30 16.11 12.35
CA ASN A 26 17.50 16.95 13.27
C ASN A 26 16.22 16.28 13.79
N LYS A 27 16.03 16.46 15.11
CA LYS A 27 14.81 16.22 15.87
C LYS A 27 13.65 17.06 15.34
N THR A 28 12.47 16.43 15.23
CA THR A 28 11.15 17.05 15.15
C THR A 28 10.95 18.02 13.97
N THR A 29 10.99 17.50 12.75
CA THR A 29 10.47 18.19 11.57
C THR A 29 9.09 17.64 11.20
N ASN A 30 8.18 18.55 10.87
CA ASN A 30 6.83 18.25 10.42
C ASN A 30 6.93 17.51 9.07
N PHE A 31 6.90 16.17 9.08
CA PHE A 31 7.12 15.37 7.89
C PHE A 31 5.92 15.52 6.94
N GLN A 32 6.15 16.04 5.75
CA GLN A 32 5.14 16.15 4.71
C GLN A 32 5.21 14.91 3.81
N SER A 33 4.08 14.24 3.59
CA SER A 33 4.02 13.06 2.72
C SER A 33 4.50 13.39 1.30
N VAL A 34 5.25 12.48 0.69
CA VAL A 34 5.78 12.66 -0.66
C VAL A 34 4.90 11.90 -1.64
N LYS A 35 4.41 12.59 -2.68
CA LYS A 35 3.68 11.97 -3.79
C LYS A 35 4.65 11.32 -4.76
N ILE A 36 4.47 10.03 -5.02
CA ILE A 36 5.37 9.25 -5.89
C ILE A 36 4.55 8.62 -7.02
N PRO A 37 4.97 8.75 -8.29
CA PRO A 37 4.40 7.98 -9.39
C PRO A 37 4.57 6.46 -9.17
N LEU A 38 3.53 5.67 -9.44
CA LEU A 38 3.55 4.21 -9.20
C LEU A 38 4.63 3.48 -10.00
N ASP A 39 4.94 3.96 -11.20
CA ASP A 39 5.98 3.37 -12.02
C ASP A 39 7.41 3.66 -11.54
N ILE A 40 7.56 4.64 -10.66
CA ILE A 40 8.81 4.90 -9.93
C ILE A 40 8.87 3.97 -8.70
N LEU A 41 7.75 3.74 -8.02
CA LEU A 41 7.72 2.86 -6.84
C LEU A 41 8.26 1.47 -7.16
N GLU A 42 7.78 0.82 -8.22
CA GLU A 42 8.27 -0.51 -8.64
C GLU A 42 9.80 -0.53 -8.87
N LYS A 43 10.32 0.45 -9.62
CA LYS A 43 11.74 0.51 -9.99
C LYS A 43 12.67 0.81 -8.83
N GLU A 44 12.19 1.60 -7.87
CA GLU A 44 13.00 2.15 -6.79
C GLU A 44 12.68 1.49 -5.44
N PHE A 45 11.77 0.51 -5.38
CA PHE A 45 11.32 -0.11 -4.13
C PHE A 45 12.47 -0.56 -3.23
N GLY A 46 13.47 -1.26 -3.79
CA GLY A 46 14.66 -1.70 -3.03
C GLY A 46 15.62 -0.58 -2.59
N LYS A 47 15.39 0.66 -3.01
CA LYS A 47 16.18 1.85 -2.66
C LYS A 47 15.43 2.83 -1.76
N VAL A 48 14.13 2.61 -1.56
CA VAL A 48 13.28 3.42 -0.69
C VAL A 48 12.96 2.60 0.55
N GLU A 49 13.30 3.14 1.71
CA GLU A 49 12.89 2.52 2.98
C GLU A 49 11.40 2.82 3.19
N ILE A 50 10.57 1.79 3.07
CA ILE A 50 9.13 1.85 3.33
C ILE A 50 8.88 1.04 4.60
N ASN A 51 8.48 1.73 5.65
CA ASN A 51 8.14 1.07 6.90
C ASN A 51 6.90 0.19 6.71
N GLY A 52 6.93 -1.00 7.33
CA GLY A 52 5.75 -1.83 7.45
C GLY A 52 4.73 -1.24 8.41
N GLY A 53 3.62 -1.93 8.58
CA GLY A 53 2.56 -1.49 9.48
C GLY A 53 1.33 -2.37 9.45
N THR A 54 0.31 -1.90 10.16
CA THR A 54 -1.03 -2.51 10.14
C THR A 54 -1.81 -2.06 8.90
N LEU A 55 -2.69 -2.92 8.38
CA LEU A 55 -3.42 -2.67 7.14
C LEU A 55 -4.79 -2.06 7.39
N ARG A 56 -5.13 -1.04 6.59
CA ARG A 56 -6.45 -0.41 6.59
C ARG A 56 -6.93 -0.16 5.16
N PHE A 57 -8.14 -0.59 4.84
CA PHE A 57 -8.75 -0.52 3.51
C PHE A 57 -10.01 0.35 3.55
N TRP A 58 -9.97 1.53 2.91
CA TRP A 58 -11.07 2.52 2.99
C TRP A 58 -11.56 2.79 4.41
N GLY A 59 -10.64 2.81 5.37
CA GLY A 59 -10.97 3.00 6.77
C GLY A 59 -11.27 1.72 7.57
N ASN A 60 -11.53 0.59 6.91
CA ASN A 60 -11.73 -0.70 7.56
C ASN A 60 -10.39 -1.33 7.95
N TRP A 61 -10.23 -1.72 9.20
CA TRP A 61 -9.02 -2.39 9.68
C TRP A 61 -9.02 -3.86 9.30
N PHE A 62 -7.86 -4.38 8.91
CA PHE A 62 -7.63 -5.83 8.88
C PHE A 62 -7.23 -6.30 10.27
N GLY A 63 -8.10 -7.07 10.92
CA GLY A 63 -7.93 -7.41 12.35
C GLY A 63 -8.31 -6.25 13.27
N LYS A 64 -7.62 -6.10 14.39
CA LYS A 64 -7.85 -4.96 15.29
C LYS A 64 -7.09 -3.72 14.80
N PRO A 65 -7.51 -2.51 15.21
CA PRO A 65 -6.70 -1.32 14.95
C PRO A 65 -5.30 -1.47 15.55
N MET A 66 -4.26 -1.18 14.75
CA MET A 66 -2.86 -1.27 15.18
C MET A 66 -2.43 -2.67 15.64
N ASP A 67 -3.06 -3.70 15.07
CA ASP A 67 -2.73 -5.11 15.22
C ASP A 67 -2.13 -5.64 13.90
N ASN A 68 -1.28 -6.65 14.04
CA ASN A 68 -0.43 -7.25 13.02
C ASN A 68 0.51 -6.23 12.36
N TYR A 69 1.68 -6.70 11.97
CA TYR A 69 2.68 -5.87 11.31
C TYR A 69 3.08 -6.57 10.03
N HIS A 70 2.90 -5.87 8.91
CA HIS A 70 3.20 -6.37 7.59
C HIS A 70 4.22 -5.47 6.91
N GLU A 71 5.23 -6.07 6.30
CA GLU A 71 6.23 -5.36 5.50
C GLU A 71 6.04 -5.69 4.03
N ILE A 72 6.06 -4.69 3.16
CA ILE A 72 6.11 -4.95 1.73
C ILE A 72 7.49 -5.56 1.41
N LYS A 73 7.51 -6.70 0.72
CA LYS A 73 8.73 -7.38 0.23
C LYS A 73 8.90 -7.28 -1.28
N ASN A 74 7.81 -7.15 -2.02
CA ASN A 74 7.85 -6.97 -3.46
C ASN A 74 6.77 -6.03 -3.95
N VAL A 75 7.07 -5.31 -5.03
CA VAL A 75 6.14 -4.43 -5.75
C VAL A 75 6.21 -4.79 -7.23
N GLU A 76 5.06 -5.04 -7.84
CA GLU A 76 4.91 -5.27 -9.28
C GLU A 76 3.86 -4.32 -9.82
N PHE A 77 4.13 -3.65 -10.94
CA PHE A 77 3.19 -2.73 -11.56
C PHE A 77 2.97 -3.04 -13.04
N ASP A 78 1.83 -3.67 -13.34
CA ASP A 78 1.37 -3.84 -14.71
C ASP A 78 0.80 -2.53 -15.24
N LYS A 79 1.64 -1.78 -15.96
CA LYS A 79 1.26 -0.50 -16.58
C LYS A 79 0.17 -0.63 -17.64
N THR A 80 0.07 -1.78 -18.30
CA THR A 80 -0.87 -1.98 -19.41
C THR A 80 -2.29 -2.06 -18.87
N ASN A 81 -2.46 -2.82 -17.79
CA ASN A 81 -3.76 -3.00 -17.14
C ASN A 81 -3.97 -2.08 -15.93
N ASN A 82 -2.96 -1.28 -15.58
CA ASN A 82 -2.93 -0.39 -14.42
C ASN A 82 -3.23 -1.14 -13.11
N ILE A 83 -2.48 -2.22 -12.87
CA ILE A 83 -2.61 -3.09 -11.70
C ILE A 83 -1.33 -3.03 -10.88
N LEU A 84 -1.45 -2.69 -9.59
CA LEU A 84 -0.37 -2.74 -8.62
C LEU A 84 -0.53 -3.96 -7.73
N ILE A 85 0.53 -4.75 -7.59
CA ILE A 85 0.58 -5.91 -6.70
C ILE A 85 1.67 -5.66 -5.66
N LEU A 86 1.28 -5.70 -4.39
CA LEU A 86 2.20 -5.70 -3.26
C LEU A 86 2.25 -7.12 -2.68
N THR A 87 3.45 -7.67 -2.52
CA THR A 87 3.65 -8.91 -1.74
C THR A 87 4.21 -8.55 -0.38
N LEU A 88 3.59 -9.05 0.68
CA LEU A 88 3.98 -8.79 2.07
C LEU A 88 4.91 -9.89 2.59
N ASP A 89 5.39 -9.73 3.82
CA ASP A 89 6.46 -10.53 4.43
C ASP A 89 6.10 -11.97 4.74
N ASP A 90 4.82 -12.28 4.95
CA ASP A 90 4.35 -13.66 5.08
C ASP A 90 3.76 -14.21 3.77
N GLY A 91 3.98 -13.50 2.65
CA GLY A 91 3.54 -13.89 1.32
C GLY A 91 2.09 -13.53 1.01
N GLU A 92 1.45 -12.72 1.86
CA GLU A 92 0.16 -12.11 1.54
C GLU A 92 0.28 -11.20 0.32
N LYS A 93 -0.83 -11.04 -0.41
CA LYS A 93 -0.87 -10.25 -1.64
C LYS A 93 -1.97 -9.22 -1.58
N ILE A 94 -1.62 -7.97 -1.89
CA ILE A 94 -2.57 -6.89 -2.12
C ILE A 94 -2.54 -6.55 -3.60
N THR A 95 -3.59 -6.92 -4.33
CA THR A 95 -3.78 -6.54 -5.74
C THR A 95 -4.74 -5.37 -5.83
N MET A 96 -4.34 -4.30 -6.51
CA MET A 96 -5.11 -3.07 -6.65
C MET A 96 -5.31 -2.72 -8.13
N TRP A 97 -6.56 -2.44 -8.51
CA TRP A 97 -6.93 -2.02 -9.86
C TRP A 97 -7.14 -0.52 -9.94
N ASN A 98 -6.55 0.10 -10.95
CA ASN A 98 -6.51 1.55 -11.14
C ASN A 98 -6.08 2.36 -9.91
N PRO A 99 -4.99 1.97 -9.22
CA PRO A 99 -4.50 2.70 -8.07
C PRO A 99 -3.99 4.09 -8.47
N SER A 100 -4.19 5.09 -7.61
CA SER A 100 -3.63 6.42 -7.80
C SER A 100 -3.47 7.20 -6.49
N GLY A 101 -2.63 8.23 -6.54
CA GLY A 101 -2.31 9.04 -5.38
C GLY A 101 -1.49 8.28 -4.34
N LEU A 102 -0.39 7.65 -4.76
CA LEU A 102 0.57 7.10 -3.81
C LEU A 102 1.25 8.23 -3.04
N GLU A 103 1.19 8.13 -1.72
CA GLU A 103 1.85 9.01 -0.77
C GLU A 103 2.66 8.17 0.21
N ILE A 104 3.93 8.53 0.41
CA ILE A 104 4.80 7.91 1.40
C ILE A 104 5.15 8.94 2.47
N GLY A 105 4.72 8.64 3.68
CA GLY A 105 4.98 9.34 4.93
C GLY A 105 6.09 8.67 5.74
N GLN A 106 6.46 9.28 6.87
CA GLN A 106 7.45 8.68 7.80
C GLN A 106 6.92 7.39 8.44
N LYS A 107 5.63 7.34 8.76
CA LYS A 107 4.97 6.21 9.44
C LYS A 107 3.82 5.62 8.64
N GLU A 108 3.65 6.03 7.39
CA GLU A 108 2.53 5.54 6.61
C GLU A 108 2.85 5.48 5.12
N LEU A 109 2.33 4.45 4.46
CA LEU A 109 2.17 4.43 3.01
C LEU A 109 0.68 4.46 2.72
N GLN A 110 0.27 5.33 1.79
CA GLN A 110 -1.13 5.44 1.39
C GLN A 110 -1.29 5.38 -0.13
N ILE A 111 -2.31 4.66 -0.58
CA ILE A 111 -2.87 4.78 -1.92
C ILE A 111 -4.23 5.45 -1.76
N LYS A 112 -4.37 6.70 -2.22
CA LYS A 112 -5.62 7.46 -1.99
C LYS A 112 -6.83 6.85 -2.70
N LYS A 113 -6.66 6.30 -3.90
CA LYS A 113 -7.78 5.79 -4.71
C LYS A 113 -7.41 4.48 -5.39
N ALA A 114 -8.40 3.61 -5.53
CA ALA A 114 -8.41 2.42 -6.38
C ALA A 114 -9.86 2.10 -6.76
N ASP A 115 -10.06 1.33 -7.82
CA ASP A 115 -11.39 0.83 -8.19
C ASP A 115 -11.73 -0.46 -7.44
N LYS A 116 -10.71 -1.29 -7.22
CA LYS A 116 -10.82 -2.55 -6.50
C LYS A 116 -9.53 -2.84 -5.74
N ILE A 117 -9.66 -3.47 -4.58
CA ILE A 117 -8.58 -4.14 -3.86
C ILE A 117 -8.99 -5.60 -3.63
N LEU A 118 -8.05 -6.51 -3.83
CA LEU A 118 -8.13 -7.89 -3.40
C LEU A 118 -6.94 -8.15 -2.50
N PHE A 119 -7.21 -8.47 -1.24
CA PHE A 119 -6.22 -8.90 -0.27
C PHE A 119 -6.36 -10.40 -0.07
N GLU A 120 -5.27 -11.14 -0.26
CA GLU A 120 -5.20 -12.59 -0.12
C GLU A 120 -4.13 -12.96 0.92
N TRP A 121 -4.49 -13.81 1.88
CA TRP A 121 -3.58 -14.26 2.93
C TRP A 121 -3.88 -15.71 3.33
N HIS A 122 -2.91 -16.38 3.94
CA HIS A 122 -3.14 -17.70 4.54
C HIS A 122 -3.50 -17.54 6.02
N LEU A 123 -4.31 -18.44 6.58
CA LEU A 123 -4.59 -18.46 8.02
C LEU A 123 -3.30 -18.50 8.85
N TYR A 124 -3.15 -17.55 9.78
CA TYR A 124 -1.97 -17.46 10.63
C TYR A 124 -1.83 -18.68 11.54
N GLY A 125 -0.61 -19.20 11.64
CA GLY A 125 -0.29 -20.39 12.43
C GLY A 125 -0.60 -21.72 11.73
N GLU A 126 -1.14 -21.69 10.52
CA GLU A 126 -1.47 -22.88 9.74
C GLU A 126 -0.51 -23.10 8.57
N ASN A 127 -0.54 -24.29 7.96
CA ASN A 127 0.22 -24.57 6.75
C ASN A 127 -0.32 -23.74 5.56
N LYS A 128 0.59 -23.18 4.75
CA LYS A 128 0.26 -22.38 3.56
C LYS A 128 -0.19 -23.27 2.39
N THR A 129 -1.41 -23.77 2.48
CA THR A 129 -2.09 -24.55 1.44
C THR A 129 -3.25 -23.74 0.86
N GLY A 130 -3.72 -24.10 -0.33
CA GLY A 130 -4.89 -23.45 -0.94
C GLY A 130 -6.17 -23.53 -0.09
N GLU A 131 -6.29 -24.56 0.75
CA GLU A 131 -7.42 -24.70 1.70
C GLU A 131 -7.41 -23.65 2.81
N ASN A 132 -6.24 -23.05 3.09
CA ASN A 132 -6.06 -22.00 4.09
C ASN A 132 -5.94 -20.61 3.49
N LEU A 133 -5.98 -20.48 2.15
CA LEU A 133 -6.04 -19.20 1.47
C LEU A 133 -7.39 -18.54 1.71
N ARG A 134 -7.38 -17.30 2.17
CA ARG A 134 -8.55 -16.46 2.43
C ARG A 134 -8.42 -15.16 1.67
N PHE A 135 -9.54 -14.48 1.50
CA PHE A 135 -9.53 -13.17 0.86
C PHE A 135 -10.48 -12.14 1.46
N GLU A 136 -10.17 -10.89 1.20
CA GLU A 136 -11.04 -9.73 1.33
C GLU A 136 -11.00 -8.96 0.02
N SER A 137 -12.17 -8.71 -0.54
CA SER A 137 -12.33 -7.87 -1.71
C SER A 137 -13.12 -6.63 -1.36
N TYR A 138 -12.60 -5.50 -1.81
CA TYR A 138 -13.19 -4.19 -1.67
C TYR A 138 -13.36 -3.61 -3.07
N LYS A 139 -14.56 -3.19 -3.44
CA LYS A 139 -14.85 -2.62 -4.77
C LYS A 139 -15.56 -1.29 -4.63
N ASN A 140 -14.99 -0.25 -5.20
CA ASN A 140 -15.62 1.06 -5.27
C ASN A 140 -16.58 1.11 -6.47
N ASN A 141 -17.88 1.17 -6.22
CA ASN A 141 -18.90 1.29 -7.27
C ASN A 141 -19.31 2.76 -7.56
N GLY A 142 -18.61 3.72 -6.95
CA GLY A 142 -18.91 5.15 -7.02
C GLY A 142 -19.90 5.64 -5.95
N ILE A 143 -20.74 4.76 -5.41
CA ILE A 143 -21.73 5.07 -4.36
C ILE A 143 -21.21 4.64 -2.99
N SER A 144 -20.69 3.42 -2.87
CA SER A 144 -20.17 2.81 -1.65
C SER A 144 -18.95 1.93 -1.97
N ILE A 145 -18.33 1.39 -0.92
CA ILE A 145 -17.36 0.30 -1.04
C ILE A 145 -18.11 -1.01 -0.78
N GLU A 146 -18.19 -1.86 -1.80
CA GLU A 146 -18.71 -3.21 -1.68
C GLU A 146 -17.62 -4.12 -1.09
N PHE A 147 -17.95 -4.83 -0.03
CA PHE A 147 -17.04 -5.74 0.65
C PHE A 147 -17.48 -7.20 0.46
N ALA A 148 -16.52 -8.10 0.24
CA ALA A 148 -16.74 -9.54 0.20
C ALA A 148 -15.54 -10.28 0.83
N THR A 149 -15.81 -11.39 1.51
CA THR A 149 -14.79 -12.27 2.10
C THR A 149 -15.31 -13.70 2.21
N ASP A 150 -14.42 -14.68 2.20
CA ASP A 150 -14.70 -16.06 2.57
C ASP A 150 -14.36 -16.38 4.04
N PHE A 151 -13.78 -15.42 4.77
CA PHE A 151 -13.35 -15.61 6.15
C PHE A 151 -14.35 -15.01 7.14
N MET A 152 -15.12 -15.89 7.80
CA MET A 152 -16.12 -15.52 8.83
C MET A 152 -17.03 -14.33 8.41
N PRO A 153 -17.69 -14.39 7.24
CA PRO A 153 -18.46 -13.27 6.70
C PRO A 153 -19.56 -12.79 7.67
N GLU A 154 -20.12 -13.67 8.48
CA GLU A 154 -21.17 -13.36 9.46
C GLU A 154 -20.69 -12.55 10.67
N LYS A 155 -19.38 -12.49 10.91
CA LYS A 155 -18.78 -11.76 12.05
C LYS A 155 -18.16 -10.42 11.65
N ARG A 156 -18.20 -10.09 10.36
CA ARG A 156 -17.59 -8.89 9.81
C ARG A 156 -18.57 -7.73 9.86
N ASN A 157 -18.30 -6.77 10.73
CA ASN A 157 -18.86 -5.43 10.61
C ASN A 157 -17.83 -4.55 9.89
N VAL A 158 -18.06 -4.30 8.60
CA VAL A 158 -17.13 -3.53 7.75
C VAL A 158 -17.65 -2.12 7.60
N GLU A 159 -16.88 -1.17 8.14
CA GLU A 159 -17.15 0.26 7.98
C GLU A 159 -16.12 0.83 7.02
N CYS A 160 -16.53 0.96 5.76
CA CYS A 160 -15.73 1.58 4.71
C CYS A 160 -16.27 2.96 4.35
N HIS A 161 -15.36 3.92 4.17
CA HIS A 161 -15.68 5.29 3.77
C HIS A 161 -14.84 5.70 2.56
N LYS A 162 -15.51 6.20 1.51
CA LYS A 162 -14.83 6.65 0.27
C LYS A 162 -13.92 7.86 0.46
N SER A 163 -14.07 8.58 1.58
CA SER A 163 -13.20 9.70 1.96
C SER A 163 -11.86 9.24 2.53
N GLU A 164 -11.78 8.00 3.00
CA GLU A 164 -10.54 7.40 3.48
C GLU A 164 -9.69 6.91 2.29
N PRO A 165 -8.35 6.82 2.46
CA PRO A 165 -7.48 6.20 1.48
C PRO A 165 -7.93 4.77 1.15
N ALA A 166 -7.79 4.37 -0.11
CA ALA A 166 -8.09 3.01 -0.54
C ALA A 166 -7.26 1.97 0.22
N LEU A 167 -5.96 2.24 0.38
CA LEU A 167 -5.05 1.48 1.23
C LEU A 167 -4.25 2.44 2.11
N SER A 168 -4.13 2.10 3.38
CA SER A 168 -3.10 2.63 4.28
C SER A 168 -2.35 1.48 4.94
N ILE A 169 -1.02 1.56 4.96
CA ILE A 169 -0.13 0.76 5.80
C ILE A 169 0.43 1.70 6.85
N ILE A 170 0.09 1.48 8.13
CA ILE A 170 0.34 2.43 9.21
C ILE A 170 1.32 1.80 10.21
N GLY A 171 2.53 2.36 10.26
CA GLY A 171 3.60 1.97 11.18
C GLY A 171 3.43 2.58 12.58
N TYR A 172 4.21 2.06 13.53
CA TYR A 172 4.18 2.44 14.95
C TYR A 172 4.99 3.70 15.28
#